data_AF-A0A959UXV5-F1
#
_entry.id   AF-A0A959UXV5-F1
#
_cell.length_a   1.000
_cell.length_b   1.000
_cell.length_c   1.000
_cell.angle_alpha   90.00
_cell.angle_beta   90.00
_cell.angle_gamma   90.00
#
_symmetry.space_group_name_H-M   'P 1'
#
loop_
_entity.id
_entity.type
_entity.pdbx_description
1 polymer ?
#
loop_
_entity_poly.entity_id
_entity_poly.type
_entity_poly.pdbx_seq_one_letter_code
_entity_poly.pdbx_strand_id
1 'polypeptide(L)'
;MAYSNMGPYLMHFSIRDLEQFSGVKAHTIRMWEKRYGLLAPQRTDTNIRTYGIDELKAILTVAYLNRHGHKISRIAGLKPVERDQLAREVARSAGDRDDILDSLKVAMLSFDEQLFEKVTSRYRADHTFSQLVEQVFVPLLEQIGMLWVTNAICPAHEHFISNLLRQKLLAATDGITV
;
A
#
# COMPACT_ATOMS: atom_id res chain seq x y z
N MET A 1 -10.10 -11.27 24.51
CA MET A 1 -11.04 -12.34 24.11
C MET A 1 -11.42 -12.12 22.66
N ALA A 2 -11.57 -13.21 21.90
CA ALA A 2 -11.91 -13.34 20.47
C ALA A 2 -10.75 -13.27 19.45
N TYR A 3 -9.83 -14.24 19.50
CA TYR A 3 -8.98 -14.63 18.35
C TYR A 3 -9.24 -16.08 17.88
N SER A 4 -10.33 -16.70 18.34
CA SER A 4 -10.53 -18.15 18.19
C SER A 4 -11.38 -18.56 16.99
N ASN A 5 -11.55 -17.69 15.97
CA ASN A 5 -12.36 -18.04 14.80
C ASN A 5 -11.85 -17.42 13.49
N MET A 6 -10.54 -17.36 13.31
CA MET A 6 -9.95 -16.97 12.02
C MET A 6 -9.77 -18.23 11.17
N GLY A 7 -10.75 -18.49 10.30
CA GLY A 7 -10.60 -19.42 9.18
C GLY A 7 -9.40 -19.02 8.30
N PRO A 8 -8.95 -19.88 7.38
CA PRO A 8 -7.75 -19.63 6.61
C PRO A 8 -7.94 -18.35 5.78
N TYR A 9 -7.16 -17.31 6.07
CA TYR A 9 -7.08 -16.13 5.22
C TYR A 9 -6.58 -16.58 3.85
N LEU A 10 -7.50 -16.65 2.90
CA LEU A 10 -7.22 -16.92 1.51
C LEU A 10 -6.69 -15.61 0.93
N MET A 11 -5.40 -15.31 1.15
CA MET A 11 -4.68 -14.12 0.67
C MET A 11 -4.60 -14.08 -0.87
N HIS A 12 -5.74 -14.02 -1.56
CA HIS A 12 -5.85 -14.07 -3.00
C HIS A 12 -6.61 -12.84 -3.49
N PHE A 13 -5.96 -12.08 -4.35
CA PHE A 13 -6.51 -10.91 -5.00
C PHE A 13 -6.91 -11.26 -6.42
N SER A 14 -7.97 -10.62 -6.91
CA SER A 14 -8.32 -10.58 -8.32
C SER A 14 -7.54 -9.49 -9.04
N ILE A 15 -7.53 -9.54 -10.38
CA ILE A 15 -6.95 -8.46 -11.19
C ILE A 15 -7.67 -7.11 -10.97
N ARG A 16 -8.94 -7.13 -10.59
CA ARG A 16 -9.73 -5.92 -10.31
C ARG A 16 -9.26 -5.27 -9.02
N ASP A 17 -8.94 -6.07 -8.01
CA ASP A 17 -8.40 -5.58 -6.74
C ASP A 17 -7.06 -4.91 -7.00
N LEU A 18 -6.14 -5.58 -7.72
CA LEU A 18 -4.86 -4.99 -8.10
C LEU A 18 -5.03 -3.67 -8.87
N GLU A 19 -6.00 -3.56 -9.78
CA GLU A 19 -6.31 -2.30 -10.49
C GLU A 19 -6.75 -1.20 -9.53
N GLN A 20 -7.67 -1.51 -8.62
CA GLN A 20 -8.21 -0.56 -7.66
C GLN A 20 -7.12 -0.02 -6.73
N PHE A 21 -6.21 -0.88 -6.25
CA PHE A 21 -5.18 -0.48 -5.29
C PHE A 21 -4.00 0.25 -5.92
N SER A 22 -3.55 -0.22 -7.08
CA SER A 22 -2.42 0.37 -7.78
C SER A 22 -2.79 1.58 -8.64
N GLY A 23 -4.07 1.76 -8.96
CA GLY A 23 -4.54 2.71 -9.96
C GLY A 23 -4.15 2.33 -11.40
N VAL A 24 -3.54 1.15 -11.60
CA VAL A 24 -3.11 0.67 -12.92
C VAL A 24 -4.19 -0.21 -13.53
N LYS A 25 -4.64 0.10 -14.76
CA LYS A 25 -5.66 -0.68 -15.45
C LYS A 25 -5.32 -2.16 -15.53
N ALA A 26 -6.31 -3.03 -15.31
CA ALA A 26 -6.15 -4.49 -15.36
C ALA A 26 -5.45 -4.98 -16.64
N HIS A 27 -5.72 -4.36 -17.79
CA HIS A 27 -5.05 -4.72 -19.04
C HIS A 27 -3.54 -4.40 -18.99
N THR A 28 -3.15 -3.30 -18.36
CA THR A 28 -1.75 -2.87 -18.26
C THR A 28 -0.98 -3.79 -17.32
N ILE A 29 -1.60 -4.17 -16.20
CA ILE A 29 -1.05 -5.16 -15.27
C ILE A 29 -0.78 -6.48 -15.99
N ARG A 30 -1.75 -6.99 -16.78
CA ARG A 30 -1.56 -8.20 -17.61
C ARG A 30 -0.44 -8.07 -18.64
N MET A 31 -0.25 -6.88 -19.22
CA MET A 31 0.85 -6.62 -20.14
C MET A 31 2.20 -6.63 -19.44
N TRP A 32 2.27 -6.07 -18.22
CA TRP A 32 3.48 -6.10 -17.41
C TRP A 32 3.83 -7.52 -16.93
N GLU A 33 2.82 -8.31 -16.51
CA GLU A 33 2.95 -9.75 -16.25
C GLU A 33 3.58 -10.45 -17.47
N LYS A 34 2.94 -10.33 -18.64
CA LYS A 34 3.35 -11.06 -19.86
C LYS A 34 4.73 -10.65 -20.37
N ARG A 35 5.05 -9.35 -20.37
CA ARG A 35 6.29 -8.84 -20.99
C ARG A 35 7.50 -8.90 -20.07
N TYR A 36 7.29 -8.74 -18.77
CA TYR A 36 8.37 -8.51 -17.83
C TYR A 36 8.42 -9.54 -16.70
N GLY A 37 7.43 -10.44 -16.58
CA GLY A 37 7.37 -11.41 -15.49
C GLY A 37 7.28 -10.73 -14.11
N LEU A 38 6.71 -9.52 -14.05
CA LEU A 38 6.65 -8.71 -12.84
C LEU A 38 5.74 -9.29 -11.75
N LEU A 39 4.81 -10.16 -12.13
CA LEU A 39 3.85 -10.83 -11.27
C LEU A 39 3.80 -12.31 -11.65
N ALA A 40 3.60 -13.18 -10.66
CA ALA A 40 3.48 -14.63 -10.85
C ALA A 40 2.11 -15.11 -10.36
N PRO A 41 1.01 -14.81 -11.09
CA PRO A 41 -0.32 -15.19 -10.64
C PRO A 41 -0.48 -16.71 -10.55
N GLN A 42 -1.12 -17.15 -9.48
CA GLN A 42 -1.70 -18.48 -9.41
C GLN A 42 -2.94 -18.57 -10.30
N ARG A 43 -3.37 -19.79 -10.59
CA ARG A 43 -4.61 -20.03 -11.33
C ARG A 43 -5.54 -20.93 -10.54
N THR A 44 -6.82 -20.59 -10.53
CA THR A 44 -7.88 -21.47 -10.03
C THR A 44 -8.07 -22.67 -10.96
N ASP A 45 -8.84 -23.66 -10.52
CA ASP A 45 -9.26 -24.80 -11.35
C ASP A 45 -10.03 -24.36 -12.61
N THR A 46 -10.72 -23.21 -12.53
CA THR A 46 -11.40 -22.54 -13.65
C THR A 46 -10.46 -21.66 -14.48
N ASN A 47 -9.15 -21.75 -14.28
CA ASN A 47 -8.09 -21.05 -15.01
C ASN A 47 -8.12 -19.51 -14.85
N ILE A 48 -8.73 -19.00 -13.77
CA ILE A 48 -8.79 -17.57 -13.44
C ILE A 48 -7.54 -17.21 -12.64
N ARG A 49 -6.91 -16.06 -12.98
CA ARG A 49 -5.73 -15.56 -12.26
C ARG A 49 -6.09 -15.07 -10.86
N THR A 50 -5.30 -15.51 -9.89
CA THR A 50 -5.29 -15.03 -8.50
C THR A 50 -3.89 -14.56 -8.15
N TYR A 51 -3.79 -13.53 -7.33
CA TYR A 51 -2.53 -12.91 -6.94
C TYR A 51 -2.37 -13.01 -5.42
N GLY A 52 -1.16 -13.22 -4.92
CA GLY A 52 -0.88 -13.18 -3.49
C GLY A 52 -0.57 -11.78 -2.99
N ILE A 53 -0.23 -11.69 -1.71
CA ILE A 53 0.21 -10.45 -1.07
C ILE A 53 1.51 -9.91 -1.69
N ASP A 54 2.42 -10.80 -2.10
CA ASP A 54 3.68 -10.42 -2.73
C ASP A 54 3.44 -9.79 -4.11
N GLU A 55 2.49 -10.31 -4.88
CA GLU A 55 2.05 -9.70 -6.14
C GLU A 55 1.38 -8.34 -5.93
N LEU A 56 0.54 -8.18 -4.89
CA LEU A 56 -0.04 -6.89 -4.55
C LEU A 56 1.05 -5.87 -4.21
N LYS A 57 1.99 -6.25 -3.34
CA LYS A 57 3.12 -5.40 -2.97
C LYS A 57 3.94 -5.03 -4.20
N ALA A 58 4.25 -6.01 -5.05
CA ALA A 58 5.00 -5.78 -6.27
C ALA A 58 4.29 -4.80 -7.20
N ILE A 59 2.98 -4.94 -7.45
CA ILE A 59 2.28 -4.02 -8.36
C ILE A 59 2.16 -2.61 -7.78
N LEU A 60 2.00 -2.46 -6.46
CA LEU A 60 1.97 -1.15 -5.81
C LEU A 60 3.32 -0.45 -5.93
N THR A 61 4.42 -1.16 -5.62
CA THR A 61 5.78 -0.64 -5.78
C THR A 61 6.07 -0.25 -7.22
N VAL A 62 5.70 -1.10 -8.20
CA VAL A 62 5.92 -0.83 -9.62
C VAL A 62 5.08 0.35 -10.10
N ALA A 63 3.80 0.41 -9.73
CA ALA A 63 2.90 1.50 -10.09
C ALA A 63 3.40 2.84 -9.54
N TYR A 64 3.83 2.85 -8.28
CA TYR A 64 4.41 4.00 -7.61
C TYR A 64 5.64 4.52 -8.35
N LEU A 65 6.63 3.66 -8.59
CA LEU A 65 7.83 4.04 -9.33
C LEU A 65 7.53 4.52 -10.76
N ASN A 66 6.58 3.88 -11.45
CA ASN A 66 6.20 4.26 -12.80
C ASN A 66 5.51 5.63 -12.85
N ARG A 67 4.68 5.97 -11.85
CA ARG A 67 4.08 7.30 -11.73
C ARG A 67 5.13 8.39 -11.50
N HIS A 68 6.20 8.05 -10.77
CA HIS A 68 7.37 8.92 -10.56
C HIS A 68 8.40 8.89 -11.70
N GLY A 69 7.99 8.54 -12.92
CA GLY A 69 8.80 8.69 -14.14
C GLY A 69 9.84 7.58 -14.37
N HIS A 70 9.91 6.56 -13.52
CA HIS A 70 10.75 5.40 -13.80
C HIS A 70 10.10 4.53 -14.88
N LYS A 71 10.77 4.33 -16.01
CA LYS A 71 10.25 3.49 -17.09
C LYS A 71 10.04 2.05 -16.62
N ILE A 72 8.91 1.45 -16.98
CA ILE A 72 8.58 0.06 -16.63
C ILE A 72 9.69 -0.95 -16.98
N SER A 73 10.38 -0.78 -18.11
CA SER A 73 11.49 -1.65 -18.50
C SER A 73 12.68 -1.59 -17.53
N ARG A 74 12.96 -0.40 -16.97
CA ARG A 74 13.98 -0.22 -15.93
C ARG A 74 13.53 -0.87 -14.63
N ILE A 75 12.28 -0.62 -14.21
CA ILE A 75 11.73 -1.18 -12.97
C ILE A 75 11.74 -2.71 -13.02
N ALA A 76 11.33 -3.29 -14.14
CA ALA A 76 11.33 -4.73 -14.38
C ALA A 76 12.72 -5.38 -14.28
N GLY A 77 13.78 -4.66 -14.65
CA GLY A 77 15.16 -5.14 -14.58
C GLY A 77 15.74 -5.18 -13.16
N LEU A 78 15.08 -4.55 -12.18
CA LEU A 78 15.52 -4.53 -10.79
C LEU A 78 15.04 -5.78 -10.03
N LYS A 79 15.86 -6.26 -9.11
CA LYS A 79 15.45 -7.27 -8.13
C LYS A 79 14.39 -6.69 -7.19
N PRO A 80 13.51 -7.52 -6.58
CA PRO A 80 12.48 -7.03 -5.65
C PRO A 80 13.03 -6.11 -4.55
N VAL A 81 14.15 -6.46 -3.94
CA VAL A 81 14.80 -5.66 -2.88
C VAL A 81 15.26 -4.29 -3.40
N GLU A 82 15.81 -4.24 -4.61
CA GLU A 82 16.27 -3.00 -5.23
C GLU A 82 15.10 -2.08 -5.61
N ARG A 83 13.96 -2.67 -6.05
CA ARG A 83 12.72 -1.90 -6.31
C ARG A 83 12.17 -1.32 -5.02
N ASP A 84 12.10 -2.12 -3.95
CA ASP A 84 11.61 -1.66 -2.65
C ASP A 84 12.50 -0.52 -2.11
N GLN A 85 13.82 -0.65 -2.24
CA GLN A 85 14.75 0.41 -1.84
C GLN A 85 14.56 1.69 -2.67
N LEU A 86 14.47 1.56 -4.00
CA LEU A 86 14.22 2.71 -4.87
C LEU A 86 12.86 3.37 -4.56
N ALA A 87 11.82 2.60 -4.29
CA ALA A 87 10.51 3.13 -3.92
C ALA A 87 10.57 3.90 -2.60
N ARG A 88 11.30 3.39 -1.59
CA ARG A 88 11.55 4.14 -0.35
C ARG A 88 12.30 5.44 -0.62
N GLU A 89 13.29 5.44 -1.50
CA GLU A 89 14.06 6.64 -1.85
C GLU A 89 13.17 7.70 -2.52
N VAL A 90 12.33 7.29 -3.48
CA VAL A 90 11.37 8.18 -4.16
C VAL A 90 10.32 8.70 -3.16
N ALA A 91 9.81 7.83 -2.28
CA ALA A 91 8.85 8.19 -1.23
C ALA A 91 9.38 9.25 -0.27
N ARG A 92 10.70 9.26 -0.01
CA ARG A 92 11.35 10.30 0.81
C ARG A 92 11.32 11.69 0.17
N SER A 93 11.15 11.80 -1.14
CA SER A 93 11.11 13.07 -1.89
C SER A 93 9.72 13.46 -2.42
N ALA A 94 8.71 12.59 -2.28
CA ALA A 94 7.38 12.79 -2.84
C ALA A 94 6.61 13.95 -2.17
N GLY A 95 5.72 14.63 -2.89
CA GLY A 95 5.23 15.96 -2.48
C GLY A 95 3.72 16.18 -2.57
N ASP A 96 3.00 15.43 -3.40
CA ASP A 96 1.54 15.58 -3.52
C ASP A 96 0.76 14.59 -2.65
N ARG A 97 -0.57 14.78 -2.54
CA ARG A 97 -1.42 13.95 -1.67
C ARG A 97 -1.45 12.48 -2.09
N ASP A 98 -1.49 12.19 -3.38
CA ASP A 98 -1.61 10.82 -3.87
C ASP A 98 -0.28 10.06 -3.64
N ASP A 99 0.84 10.77 -3.74
CA ASP A 99 2.16 10.26 -3.34
C ASP A 99 2.23 9.91 -1.86
N ILE A 100 1.61 10.72 -0.99
CA ILE A 100 1.56 10.47 0.46
C ILE A 100 0.79 9.19 0.74
N LEU A 101 -0.39 9.01 0.14
CA LEU A 101 -1.19 7.80 0.31
C LEU A 101 -0.43 6.55 -0.17
N ASP A 102 0.19 6.61 -1.35
CA ASP A 102 0.94 5.47 -1.88
C ASP A 102 2.19 5.17 -1.03
N SER A 103 2.86 6.20 -0.50
CA SER A 103 3.98 6.03 0.44
C SER A 103 3.55 5.36 1.74
N LEU A 104 2.37 5.70 2.28
CA LEU A 104 1.83 5.07 3.49
C LEU A 104 1.42 3.60 3.24
N LYS A 105 0.91 3.27 2.05
CA LYS A 105 0.68 1.86 1.66
C LYS A 105 1.98 1.07 1.62
N VAL A 106 3.05 1.65 1.05
CA VAL A 106 4.38 1.02 1.01
C VAL A 106 4.91 0.80 2.42
N ALA A 107 4.74 1.79 3.32
CA ALA A 107 5.10 1.67 4.73
C ALA A 107 4.33 0.54 5.41
N MET A 108 3.02 0.47 5.22
CA MET A 108 2.17 -0.62 5.75
C MET A 108 2.64 -1.99 5.28
N LEU A 109 2.77 -2.20 3.97
CA LEU A 109 3.13 -3.50 3.37
C LEU A 109 4.57 -3.94 3.69
N SER A 110 5.41 -3.02 4.14
CA SER A 110 6.80 -3.29 4.49
C SER A 110 7.06 -3.23 6.00
N PHE A 111 6.01 -3.02 6.82
CA PHE A 111 6.12 -2.77 8.27
C PHE A 111 7.15 -1.68 8.62
N ASP A 112 7.21 -0.61 7.80
CA ASP A 112 8.22 0.45 7.89
C ASP A 112 7.68 1.67 8.64
N GLU A 113 7.76 1.63 9.97
CA GLU A 113 7.29 2.70 10.85
C GLU A 113 8.04 4.02 10.62
N GLN A 114 9.34 3.95 10.33
CA GLN A 114 10.15 5.14 10.06
C GLN A 114 9.68 5.87 8.79
N LEU A 115 9.32 5.11 7.74
CA LEU A 115 8.74 5.69 6.54
C LEU A 115 7.38 6.35 6.84
N PHE A 116 6.51 5.66 7.60
CA PHE A 116 5.23 6.22 8.03
C PHE A 116 5.39 7.55 8.75
N GLU A 117 6.29 7.60 9.73
CA GLU A 117 6.58 8.80 10.54
C GLU A 117 7.07 9.96 9.69
N LYS A 118 8.02 9.69 8.79
CA LYS A 118 8.58 10.69 7.90
C LYS A 118 7.54 11.26 6.94
N VAL A 119 6.75 10.39 6.31
CA VAL A 119 5.72 10.78 5.34
C VAL A 119 4.63 11.63 6.01
N THR A 120 4.17 11.20 7.19
CA THR A 120 3.16 11.91 7.98
C THR A 120 3.67 13.27 8.46
N SER A 121 4.89 13.32 8.97
CA SER A 121 5.52 14.56 9.45
C SER A 121 5.72 15.57 8.32
N ARG A 122 6.13 15.09 7.14
CA ARG A 122 6.25 15.93 5.95
C ARG A 122 4.91 16.52 5.53
N TYR A 123 3.86 15.72 5.46
CA TYR A 123 2.52 16.25 5.13
C TYR A 123 2.07 17.32 6.13
N ARG A 124 2.34 17.10 7.42
CA ARG A 124 2.02 18.04 8.50
C ARG A 124 2.84 19.32 8.52
N ALA A 125 3.95 19.39 7.78
CA ALA A 125 4.71 20.63 7.67
C ALA A 125 3.89 21.75 7.02
N ASP A 126 3.04 21.40 6.05
CA ASP A 126 2.27 22.37 5.24
C ASP A 126 0.75 22.27 5.44
N HIS A 127 0.25 21.29 6.17
CA HIS A 127 -1.19 21.02 6.35
C HIS A 127 -1.54 20.84 7.82
N THR A 128 -2.77 21.15 8.23
CA THR A 128 -3.29 20.97 9.60
C THR A 128 -3.46 19.49 9.97
N PHE A 129 -3.66 19.20 11.27
CA PHE A 129 -3.92 17.82 11.70
C PHE A 129 -5.28 17.31 11.22
N SER A 130 -6.33 18.15 11.20
CA SER A 130 -7.62 17.77 10.62
C SER A 130 -7.49 17.46 9.13
N GLN A 131 -6.71 18.24 8.37
CA GLN A 131 -6.41 17.92 6.97
C GLN A 131 -5.66 16.59 6.80
N LEU A 132 -4.72 16.25 7.69
CA LEU A 132 -4.06 14.94 7.68
C LEU A 132 -5.07 13.82 7.91
N VAL A 133 -5.97 13.98 8.88
CA VAL A 133 -6.99 12.96 9.17
C VAL A 133 -7.94 12.80 7.99
N GLU A 134 -8.54 13.89 7.53
CA GLU A 134 -9.61 13.87 6.52
C GLU A 134 -9.11 13.52 5.12
N GLN A 135 -7.93 13.99 4.73
CA GLN A 135 -7.43 13.86 3.36
C GLN A 135 -6.44 12.72 3.17
N VAL A 136 -5.90 12.16 4.27
CA VAL A 136 -4.90 11.09 4.21
C VAL A 136 -5.34 9.87 5.02
N PHE A 137 -5.60 10.02 6.32
CA PHE A 137 -5.87 8.86 7.18
C PHE A 137 -7.21 8.20 6.86
N VAL A 138 -8.27 8.97 6.66
CA VAL A 138 -9.59 8.45 6.29
C VAL A 138 -9.54 7.71 4.94
N PRO A 139 -9.03 8.30 3.84
CA PRO A 139 -8.88 7.58 2.57
C PRO A 139 -8.01 6.32 2.66
N LEU A 140 -6.94 6.36 3.46
CA LEU A 140 -6.09 5.20 3.69
C LEU A 140 -6.87 4.08 4.42
N LEU A 141 -7.60 4.42 5.48
CA LEU A 141 -8.43 3.47 6.23
C LEU A 141 -9.57 2.89 5.38
N GLU A 142 -10.20 3.68 4.52
CA GLU A 142 -11.21 3.18 3.56
C GLU A 142 -10.61 2.13 2.63
N GLN A 143 -9.41 2.38 2.11
CA GLN A 143 -8.69 1.43 1.25
C GLN A 143 -8.30 0.15 2.00
N ILE A 144 -7.80 0.29 3.24
CA ILE A 144 -7.45 -0.86 4.10
C ILE A 144 -8.70 -1.66 4.49
N GLY A 145 -9.81 -0.98 4.81
CA GLY A 145 -11.07 -1.62 5.15
C GLY A 145 -11.60 -2.51 4.03
N MET A 146 -11.48 -2.05 2.78
CA MET A 146 -11.79 -2.89 1.61
C MET A 146 -10.91 -4.13 1.51
N LEU A 147 -9.62 -4.02 1.81
CA LEU A 147 -8.69 -5.16 1.84
C LEU A 147 -9.02 -6.16 2.97
N TRP A 148 -9.44 -5.65 4.12
CA TRP A 148 -9.83 -6.47 5.26
C TRP A 148 -11.10 -7.27 4.97
N VAL A 149 -12.14 -6.62 4.45
CA VAL A 149 -13.42 -7.27 4.11
C VAL A 149 -13.24 -8.34 3.02
N THR A 150 -12.25 -8.15 2.15
CA THR A 150 -11.90 -9.12 1.09
C THR A 150 -10.89 -10.18 1.56
N ASN A 151 -10.52 -10.23 2.86
CA ASN A 151 -9.49 -11.11 3.42
C ASN A 151 -8.13 -11.02 2.71
N ALA A 152 -7.86 -9.87 2.10
CA ALA A 152 -6.78 -9.69 1.16
C ALA A 152 -5.48 -9.25 1.86
N ILE A 153 -5.60 -8.45 2.94
CA ILE A 153 -4.48 -8.22 3.87
C ILE A 153 -4.60 -9.09 5.11
N CYS A 154 -3.46 -9.52 5.64
CA CYS A 154 -3.45 -10.17 6.94
C CYS A 154 -3.68 -9.14 8.07
N PRO A 155 -4.24 -9.56 9.21
CA PRO A 155 -4.50 -8.69 10.36
C PRO A 155 -3.29 -7.94 10.89
N ALA A 156 -2.08 -8.49 10.71
CA ALA A 156 -0.87 -7.81 11.15
C ALA A 156 -0.66 -6.48 10.41
N HIS A 157 -0.93 -6.41 9.10
CA HIS A 157 -0.79 -5.17 8.33
C HIS A 157 -1.84 -4.12 8.74
N GLU A 158 -3.09 -4.55 8.93
CA GLU A 158 -4.17 -3.68 9.43
C GLU A 158 -3.84 -3.17 10.83
N HIS A 159 -3.46 -4.05 11.75
CA HIS A 159 -3.10 -3.67 13.11
C HIS A 159 -1.88 -2.75 13.15
N PHE A 160 -0.88 -2.99 12.30
CA PHE A 160 0.29 -2.13 12.18
C PHE A 160 -0.12 -0.70 11.85
N ILE A 161 -0.85 -0.50 10.76
CA ILE A 161 -1.19 0.86 10.32
C ILE A 161 -2.23 1.51 11.25
N SER A 162 -3.27 0.79 11.67
CA SER A 162 -4.29 1.31 12.58
C SER A 162 -3.71 1.70 13.94
N ASN A 163 -2.70 0.99 14.45
CA ASN A 163 -2.01 1.37 15.68
C ASN A 163 -1.21 2.67 15.51
N LEU A 164 -0.47 2.82 14.42
CA LEU A 164 0.29 4.05 14.16
C LEU A 164 -0.64 5.27 13.98
N LEU A 165 -1.74 5.10 13.26
CA LEU A 165 -2.77 6.12 13.13
C LEU A 165 -3.38 6.50 14.49
N ARG A 166 -3.70 5.51 15.33
CA ARG A 166 -4.20 5.74 16.70
C ARG A 166 -3.21 6.52 17.54
N GLN A 167 -1.91 6.20 17.49
CA GLN A 167 -0.88 6.94 18.22
C GLN A 167 -0.84 8.41 17.81
N LYS A 168 -0.98 8.72 16.52
CA LYS A 168 -1.05 10.10 16.02
C LYS A 168 -2.28 10.85 16.51
N LEU A 169 -3.44 10.19 16.51
CA LEU A 169 -4.68 10.77 17.03
C LEU A 169 -4.58 11.08 18.53
N LEU A 170 -4.07 10.13 19.33
CA LEU A 170 -3.89 10.33 20.76
C LEU A 170 -2.94 11.49 21.05
N ALA A 171 -1.75 11.48 20.45
CA ALA A 171 -0.76 12.55 20.64
C ALA A 171 -1.29 13.94 20.23
N ALA A 172 -2.09 14.02 19.16
CA ALA A 172 -2.70 15.27 18.74
C ALA A 172 -3.79 15.75 19.71
N THR A 173 -4.55 14.82 20.29
CA THR A 173 -5.64 15.14 21.23
C THR A 173 -5.08 15.58 22.59
N ASP A 174 -4.03 14.93 23.08
CA ASP A 174 -3.35 15.32 24.33
C ASP A 174 -2.71 16.72 24.24
N GLY A 175 -2.35 17.16 23.03
CA GLY A 175 -1.84 18.50 22.77
C GLY A 175 -2.91 19.60 22.75
N ILE A 176 -4.21 19.24 22.76
CA ILE A 176 -5.31 20.21 22.86
C ILE A 176 -5.48 20.55 24.34
N THR A 177 -4.78 21.59 24.79
CA THR A 177 -5.02 22.15 26.13
C THR A 177 -6.40 22.83 26.11
N VAL A 178 -7.32 22.31 26.91
CA VAL A 178 -8.66 22.90 27.16
C VAL A 178 -8.53 24.06 28.14
#